data_AF-A0A7X7UR74-F1
#
_entry.id   AF-A0A7X7UR74-F1
#
_cell.length_a   1.000
_cell.length_b   1.000
_cell.length_c   1.000
_cell.angle_alpha   90.00
_cell.angle_beta   90.00
_cell.angle_gamma   90.00
#
_symmetry.space_group_name_H-M   'P 1'
#
loop_
_entity.id
_entity.type
_entity.pdbx_description
1 polymer ?
#
loop_
_entity_poly.entity_id
_entity_poly.type
_entity_poly.pdbx_seq_one_letter_code
_entity_poly.pdbx_strand_id
1 'polypeptide(L)'
;MNYCGFLKTNATSGLLNYSSAEFSVDSLNPKFSDNCRFTSIFNFIGVWNSKFIISSVEYDDIKLTLYKPLFIQYYKNDYGYYCDYEYLDIHSYGETLAELKKSFEEDLVVAWKLYVECDESLLSPDAKELRKKILEVMKRE
;
A
#
# COMPACT_ATOMS: atom_id res chain seq x y z
N MET A 1 -26.00 14.05 -28.88
CA MET A 1 -25.56 13.76 -30.26
C MET A 1 -24.12 13.28 -30.21
N ASN A 2 -23.88 12.10 -30.78
CA ASN A 2 -22.61 11.39 -30.87
C ASN A 2 -21.57 12.17 -31.68
N TYR A 3 -20.28 12.04 -31.33
CA TYR A 3 -19.24 11.83 -32.33
C TYR A 3 -18.14 10.90 -31.77
N CYS A 4 -18.17 9.65 -32.23
CA CYS A 4 -17.04 8.73 -32.25
C CYS A 4 -16.06 9.17 -33.35
N GLY A 5 -14.77 9.25 -33.03
CA GLY A 5 -13.69 9.43 -34.00
C GLY A 5 -12.70 8.28 -33.90
N PHE A 6 -12.84 7.28 -34.78
CA PHE A 6 -11.83 6.28 -35.08
C PHE A 6 -10.57 6.97 -35.64
N LEU A 7 -9.39 6.67 -35.10
CA LEU A 7 -8.15 6.81 -35.86
C LEU A 7 -7.35 5.50 -35.85
N LYS A 8 -6.94 5.17 -37.07
CA LYS A 8 -6.41 3.91 -37.56
C LYS A 8 -5.03 3.59 -36.98
N THR A 9 -4.84 2.29 -36.75
CA THR A 9 -3.54 1.62 -36.63
C THR A 9 -2.62 1.92 -37.81
N ASN A 10 -1.33 2.09 -37.54
CA ASN A 10 -0.27 1.60 -38.42
C ASN A 10 0.92 1.16 -37.58
N ALA A 11 1.33 -0.08 -37.82
CA ALA A 11 2.45 -0.76 -37.21
C ALA A 11 3.78 -0.23 -37.77
N THR A 12 4.83 -0.21 -36.94
CA THR A 12 6.17 -0.52 -37.42
C THR A 12 6.98 -1.18 -36.31
N SER A 13 7.52 -2.33 -36.67
CA SER A 13 8.28 -3.31 -35.88
C SER A 13 9.63 -2.79 -35.40
N GLY A 14 9.95 -3.04 -34.13
CA GLY A 14 11.31 -3.02 -33.60
C GLY A 14 11.51 -4.21 -32.66
N LEU A 15 12.04 -5.30 -33.21
CA LEU A 15 12.49 -6.49 -32.49
C LEU A 15 13.61 -6.12 -31.50
N LEU A 16 13.42 -6.39 -30.21
CA LEU A 16 14.52 -6.64 -29.28
C LEU A 16 14.21 -7.92 -28.50
N ASN A 17 14.98 -8.96 -28.86
CA ASN A 17 15.07 -10.23 -28.17
C ASN A 17 15.51 -10.00 -26.72
N TYR A 18 14.70 -10.42 -25.75
CA TYR A 18 15.20 -10.72 -24.42
C TYR A 18 14.72 -12.12 -23.99
N SER A 19 15.73 -12.93 -23.72
CA SER A 19 15.72 -14.33 -23.30
C SER A 19 14.72 -14.60 -22.19
N SER A 20 13.81 -15.53 -22.44
CA SER A 20 12.92 -16.17 -21.47
C SER A 20 13.74 -16.97 -20.45
N ALA A 21 13.85 -16.47 -19.23
CA ALA A 21 14.10 -17.31 -18.06
C ALA A 21 12.74 -17.61 -17.42
N GLU A 22 12.34 -18.86 -17.53
CA GLU A 22 11.11 -19.43 -16.98
C GLU A 22 11.11 -19.28 -15.45
N PHE A 23 10.04 -18.70 -14.88
CA PHE A 23 9.77 -18.83 -13.44
C PHE A 23 8.39 -19.44 -13.27
N SER A 24 8.39 -20.66 -12.72
CA SER A 24 7.23 -21.53 -12.56
C SER A 24 6.15 -20.87 -11.71
N VAL A 25 4.93 -20.82 -12.25
CA VAL A 25 3.72 -20.35 -11.57
C VAL A 25 3.18 -21.51 -10.74
N ASP A 26 3.66 -21.67 -9.51
CA ASP A 26 3.06 -22.60 -8.56
C ASP A 26 1.93 -21.93 -7.76
N SER A 27 0.72 -22.22 -8.25
CA SER A 27 -0.53 -22.37 -7.49
C SER A 27 -1.02 -21.19 -6.64
N LEU A 28 -1.87 -20.40 -7.30
CA LEU A 28 -3.13 -19.83 -6.82
C LEU A 28 -3.68 -20.44 -5.50
N ASN A 29 -3.90 -19.57 -4.51
CA ASN A 29 -5.01 -19.75 -3.55
C ASN A 29 -5.87 -18.47 -3.54
N PRO A 30 -7.06 -18.48 -4.19
CA PRO A 30 -7.84 -17.28 -4.41
C PRO A 30 -8.93 -17.15 -3.34
N LYS A 31 -8.65 -16.51 -2.19
CA LYS A 31 -9.70 -16.09 -1.23
C LYS A 31 -9.32 -14.85 -0.41
N PHE A 32 -9.07 -13.72 -1.06
CA PHE A 32 -9.36 -12.41 -0.44
C PHE A 32 -10.00 -11.54 -1.51
N SER A 33 -11.29 -11.31 -1.33
CA SER A 33 -12.19 -10.73 -2.30
C SER A 33 -11.82 -9.30 -2.66
N ASP A 34 -11.78 -9.08 -3.97
CA ASP A 34 -11.79 -7.80 -4.66
C ASP A 34 -12.83 -6.84 -4.06
N ASN A 35 -12.39 -5.66 -3.62
CA ASN A 35 -13.26 -4.47 -3.50
C ASN A 35 -12.51 -3.13 -3.47
N CYS A 36 -11.26 -3.06 -3.97
CA CYS A 36 -10.66 -1.76 -4.30
C CYS A 36 -11.26 -1.27 -5.62
N ARG A 37 -12.38 -0.53 -5.53
CA ARG A 37 -12.97 0.18 -6.67
C ARG A 37 -12.04 1.31 -7.09
N PHE A 38 -11.09 0.97 -7.95
CA PHE A 38 -10.24 1.88 -8.68
C PHE A 38 -11.13 2.78 -9.56
N THR A 39 -11.14 4.09 -9.29
CA THR A 39 -11.62 5.08 -10.27
C THR A 39 -10.44 5.89 -10.79
N SER A 40 -10.22 5.68 -12.09
CA SER A 40 -9.57 6.54 -13.07
C SER A 40 -8.07 6.41 -13.40
N ILE A 41 -7.87 5.73 -14.54
CA ILE A 41 -7.09 6.14 -15.73
C ILE A 41 -5.58 6.35 -15.55
N PHE A 42 -4.79 5.27 -15.70
CA PHE A 42 -3.62 5.21 -16.59
C PHE A 42 -3.34 3.74 -16.92
N ASN A 43 -3.51 3.35 -18.19
CA ASN A 43 -3.07 2.06 -18.70
C ASN A 43 -1.55 2.09 -18.87
N PHE A 44 -0.79 1.55 -17.91
CA PHE A 44 0.56 1.07 -18.17
C PHE A 44 0.99 0.03 -17.11
N ILE A 45 1.22 -1.20 -17.59
CA ILE A 45 2.20 -2.17 -17.09
C ILE A 45 1.94 -2.80 -15.72
N GLY A 46 1.60 -4.11 -15.78
CA GLY A 46 1.85 -5.13 -14.77
C GLY A 46 1.67 -4.69 -13.32
N VAL A 47 0.54 -5.05 -12.71
CA VAL A 47 0.39 -5.03 -11.25
C VAL A 47 1.42 -6.01 -10.68
N TRP A 48 2.63 -5.52 -10.44
CA TRP A 48 3.62 -6.22 -9.64
C TRP A 48 2.98 -6.31 -8.25
N ASN A 49 2.62 -7.53 -7.83
CA ASN A 49 2.09 -7.82 -6.50
C ASN A 49 3.21 -7.70 -5.44
N SER A 50 3.95 -6.61 -5.50
CA SER A 50 5.07 -6.37 -4.61
C SER A 50 4.54 -5.96 -3.25
N LYS A 51 5.05 -6.63 -2.22
CA LYS A 51 4.62 -6.45 -0.84
C LYS A 51 5.82 -6.39 0.08
N PHE A 52 5.71 -5.65 1.17
CA PHE A 52 6.59 -5.78 2.32
C PHE A 52 5.78 -6.15 3.56
N ILE A 53 6.48 -6.69 4.57
CA ILE A 53 5.87 -7.21 5.79
C ILE A 53 6.32 -6.36 6.98
N ILE A 54 5.38 -5.99 7.83
CA ILE A 54 5.62 -5.31 9.11
C ILE A 54 5.07 -6.17 10.24
N SER A 55 5.92 -6.50 11.21
CA SER A 55 5.56 -7.33 12.38
C SER A 55 5.67 -6.57 13.70
N SER A 56 6.61 -5.63 13.76
CA SER A 56 6.85 -4.76 14.89
C SER A 56 7.48 -3.47 14.39
N VAL A 57 7.27 -2.39 15.13
CA VAL A 57 7.88 -1.08 14.87
C VAL A 57 8.51 -0.59 16.17
N GLU A 58 9.73 -0.08 16.07
CA GLU A 58 10.45 0.52 17.19
C GLU A 58 10.94 1.91 16.78
N TYR A 59 10.51 2.93 17.52
CA TYR A 59 10.87 4.31 17.28
C TYR A 59 10.94 5.07 18.61
N ASP A 60 12.13 5.55 18.96
CA ASP A 60 12.43 6.18 20.26
C ASP A 60 11.98 5.33 21.47
N ASP A 61 11.04 5.83 22.27
CA ASP A 61 10.47 5.17 23.45
C ASP A 61 9.20 4.34 23.13
N ILE A 62 8.78 4.31 21.87
CA ILE A 62 7.60 3.60 21.42
C ILE A 62 8.00 2.31 20.71
N LYS A 63 7.53 1.20 21.27
CA LYS A 63 7.60 -0.11 20.65
C LYS A 63 6.19 -0.63 20.41
N LEU A 64 5.81 -0.73 19.13
CA LEU A 64 4.51 -1.23 18.71
C LEU A 64 4.68 -2.65 18.19
N THR A 65 3.96 -3.58 18.79
CA THR A 65 3.88 -4.97 18.32
C THR A 65 2.52 -5.20 17.69
N LEU A 66 2.54 -5.70 16.45
CA LEU A 66 1.34 -6.04 15.73
C LEU A 66 0.89 -7.44 16.13
N TYR A 67 -0.41 -7.62 16.37
CA TYR A 67 -0.95 -8.94 16.73
C TYR A 67 -0.79 -9.96 15.59
N LYS A 68 -0.75 -9.47 14.35
CA LYS A 68 -0.47 -10.23 13.13
C LYS A 68 0.41 -9.40 12.22
N PRO A 69 1.32 -10.01 11.45
CA PRO A 69 2.10 -9.29 10.45
C PRO A 69 1.17 -8.65 9.41
N LEU A 70 1.44 -7.39 9.07
CA LEU A 70 0.76 -6.70 7.98
C LEU A 70 1.50 -6.93 6.67
N PHE A 71 0.73 -7.14 5.61
CA PHE A 71 1.24 -7.28 4.24
C PHE A 71 0.86 -6.02 3.48
N ILE A 72 1.83 -5.15 3.26
CA ILE A 72 1.60 -3.84 2.63
C ILE A 72 1.93 -3.95 1.15
N GLN A 73 0.93 -3.74 0.30
CA GLN A 73 1.13 -3.63 -1.13
C GLN A 73 1.68 -2.25 -1.46
N TYR A 74 2.66 -2.20 -2.34
CA TYR A 74 3.26 -0.94 -2.79
C TYR A 74 3.35 -0.90 -4.31
N TYR A 75 3.51 0.32 -4.80
CA TYR A 75 3.63 0.65 -6.21
C TYR A 75 4.91 1.44 -6.44
N LYS A 76 5.46 1.34 -7.64
CA LYS A 76 6.64 2.09 -8.07
C LYS A 76 6.28 2.95 -9.27
N ASN A 77 6.68 4.20 -9.26
CA ASN A 77 6.60 5.12 -10.41
C ASN A 77 8.00 5.72 -10.70
N ASP A 78 8.04 6.70 -11.59
CA ASP A 78 9.30 7.37 -12.00
C ASP A 78 9.95 8.18 -10.86
N TYR A 79 9.19 8.50 -9.81
CA TYR A 79 9.62 9.35 -8.70
C TYR A 79 10.03 8.54 -7.47
N GLY A 80 9.45 7.36 -7.25
CA GLY A 80 9.77 6.51 -6.12
C GLY A 80 8.78 5.39 -5.89
N TYR A 81 8.67 4.98 -4.63
CA TYR A 81 7.78 3.94 -4.12
C TYR A 81 6.71 4.57 -3.24
N TYR A 82 5.48 4.08 -3.34
CA TYR A 82 4.37 4.53 -2.50
C TYR A 82 3.44 3.39 -2.11
N CYS A 83 2.74 3.54 -1.01
CA CYS A 83 1.68 2.63 -0.59
C CYS A 83 0.53 3.36 0.08
N ASP A 84 -0.68 2.85 -0.14
CA ASP A 84 -1.90 3.29 0.50
C ASP A 84 -2.46 2.11 1.31
N TYR A 85 -2.47 2.22 2.63
CA TYR A 85 -3.04 1.24 3.53
C TYR A 85 -4.35 1.75 4.12
N GLU A 86 -5.40 1.67 3.30
CA GLU A 86 -6.74 2.25 3.55
C GLU A 86 -7.34 1.88 4.92
N TYR A 87 -7.06 0.66 5.43
CA TYR A 87 -7.65 0.21 6.68
C TYR A 87 -7.24 1.09 7.88
N LEU A 88 -6.00 1.60 7.89
CA LEU A 88 -5.50 2.52 8.92
C LEU A 88 -5.33 3.96 8.42
N ASP A 89 -5.82 4.28 7.21
CA ASP A 89 -5.70 5.61 6.61
C ASP A 89 -4.23 6.09 6.53
N ILE A 90 -3.31 5.17 6.20
CA ILE A 90 -1.87 5.46 6.08
C ILE A 90 -1.48 5.58 4.60
N HIS A 91 -0.80 6.67 4.28
CA HIS A 91 -0.28 6.98 2.96
C HIS A 91 1.20 7.31 3.07
N SER A 92 2.05 6.45 2.50
CA SER A 92 3.50 6.55 2.68
C SER A 92 4.24 6.59 1.35
N TYR A 93 5.41 7.22 1.37
CA TYR A 93 6.26 7.41 0.18
C TYR A 93 7.75 7.25 0.56
N GLY A 94 8.57 6.81 -0.40
CA GLY A 94 10.03 6.90 -0.33
C GLY A 94 10.67 6.75 -1.70
N GLU A 95 11.85 7.36 -1.91
CA GLU A 95 12.58 7.24 -3.18
C GLU A 95 13.14 5.82 -3.36
N THR A 96 13.42 5.14 -2.24
CA THR A 96 13.78 3.73 -2.19
C THR A 96 12.74 2.89 -1.43
N LEU A 97 12.71 1.57 -1.66
CA LEU A 97 11.85 0.66 -0.89
C LEU A 97 12.14 0.70 0.62
N ALA A 98 13.41 0.91 0.99
CA ALA A 98 13.80 1.04 2.39
C ALA A 98 13.23 2.31 3.01
N GLU A 99 13.25 3.43 2.28
CA GLU A 99 12.62 4.68 2.71
C GLU A 99 11.10 4.57 2.81
N LEU A 100 10.44 3.92 1.85
CA LEU A 100 9.01 3.67 1.93
C LEU A 100 8.66 2.86 3.19
N LYS A 101 9.41 1.80 3.46
CA LYS A 101 9.20 0.97 4.65
C LYS A 101 9.37 1.79 5.93
N LYS A 102 10.41 2.64 5.99
CA LYS A 102 10.67 3.53 7.13
C LYS A 102 9.57 4.57 7.30
N SER A 103 9.12 5.20 6.21
CA SER A 103 8.00 6.14 6.23
C SER A 103 6.73 5.48 6.77
N PHE A 104 6.41 4.27 6.30
CA PHE A 104 5.25 3.53 6.79
C PHE A 104 5.33 3.18 8.28
N GLU A 105 6.51 2.80 8.76
CA GLU A 105 6.78 2.55 10.18
C GLU A 105 6.62 3.84 11.02
N GLU A 106 7.12 4.98 10.53
CA GLU A 106 6.94 6.28 11.17
C GLU A 106 5.46 6.70 11.21
N ASP A 107 4.71 6.49 10.11
CA ASP A 107 3.29 6.80 10.02
C ASP A 107 2.45 5.96 11.01
N LEU A 108 2.80 4.69 11.23
CA LEU A 108 2.18 3.87 12.28
C LEU A 108 2.39 4.45 13.67
N VAL A 109 3.60 4.91 13.97
CA VAL A 109 3.94 5.53 15.26
C VAL A 109 3.22 6.86 15.44
N VAL A 110 3.15 7.67 14.38
CA VAL A 110 2.39 8.93 14.37
C VAL A 110 0.92 8.66 14.62
N ALA A 111 0.32 7.70 13.91
CA ALA A 111 -1.07 7.31 14.11
C ALA A 111 -1.33 6.85 15.56
N TRP A 112 -0.43 6.08 16.15
CA TRP A 112 -0.53 5.68 17.56
C TRP A 112 -0.53 6.89 18.51
N LYS A 113 0.44 7.80 18.36
CA LYS A 113 0.54 9.01 19.19
C LYS A 113 -0.70 9.89 19.05
N LEU A 114 -1.19 10.08 17.82
CA LEU A 114 -2.31 10.98 17.53
C LEU A 114 -3.67 10.44 17.95
N TYR A 115 -3.91 9.13 17.81
CA TYR A 115 -5.24 8.56 18.01
C TYR A 115 -5.37 7.72 19.29
N VAL A 116 -4.29 7.11 19.78
CA VAL A 116 -4.34 6.20 20.94
C VAL A 116 -3.88 6.89 22.21
N GLU A 117 -2.75 7.60 22.17
CA GLU A 117 -2.18 8.24 23.38
C GLU A 117 -2.90 9.53 23.79
N CYS A 118 -3.66 10.13 22.87
CA CYS A 118 -4.49 11.29 23.18
C CYS A 118 -5.72 10.93 24.01
N ASP A 119 -6.29 11.93 24.68
CA ASP A 119 -7.57 11.82 25.38
C ASP A 119 -8.69 11.56 24.35
N GLU A 120 -9.39 10.43 24.51
CA GLU A 120 -10.48 10.02 23.61
C GLU A 120 -11.61 11.06 23.54
N SER A 121 -11.82 11.86 24.59
CA SER A 121 -12.84 12.91 24.58
C SER A 121 -12.59 14.02 23.56
N LEU A 122 -11.32 14.20 23.15
CA LEU A 122 -10.91 15.19 22.15
C LEU A 122 -11.03 14.67 20.70
N LEU A 123 -11.27 13.37 20.52
CA LEU A 123 -11.37 12.76 19.21
C LEU A 123 -12.74 12.98 18.56
N SER A 124 -12.74 13.28 17.27
CA SER A 124 -13.94 13.22 16.44
C SER A 124 -14.48 11.79 16.35
N PRO A 125 -15.75 11.58 15.98
CA PRO A 125 -16.30 10.25 15.76
C PRO A 125 -15.44 9.39 14.81
N ASP A 126 -15.01 9.94 13.68
CA ASP A 126 -14.19 9.22 12.69
C ASP A 126 -12.81 8.85 13.27
N ALA A 127 -12.21 9.74 14.04
CA ALA A 127 -10.92 9.48 14.70
C ALA A 127 -11.05 8.39 15.79
N LYS A 128 -12.20 8.28 16.45
CA LYS A 128 -12.49 7.17 17.37
C LYS A 128 -12.63 5.84 16.65
N GLU A 129 -13.18 5.83 15.44
CA GLU A 129 -13.21 4.61 14.62
C GLU A 129 -11.80 4.19 14.22
N LEU A 130 -10.97 5.14 13.79
CA LEU A 130 -9.57 4.85 13.45
C LEU A 130 -8.78 4.36 14.68
N ARG A 131 -8.97 4.97 15.85
CA ARG A 131 -8.40 4.51 17.13
C ARG A 131 -8.75 3.04 17.40
N LYS A 132 -10.01 2.64 17.18
CA LYS A 132 -10.43 1.23 17.35
C LYS A 132 -9.68 0.31 16.39
N LYS A 133 -9.59 0.66 15.10
CA LYS A 133 -8.85 -0.13 14.10
C LYS A 133 -7.37 -0.27 14.46
N ILE A 134 -6.74 0.81 14.93
CA ILE A 134 -5.36 0.79 15.42
C ILE A 134 -5.22 -0.20 16.58
N LEU A 135 -6.09 -0.12 17.58
CA LEU A 135 -6.08 -1.02 18.75
C LEU A 135 -6.43 -2.48 18.41
N GLU A 136 -7.12 -2.74 17.30
CA GLU A 136 -7.38 -4.09 16.77
C GLU A 136 -6.14 -4.71 16.11
N VAL A 137 -5.22 -3.89 15.59
CA VAL A 137 -4.06 -4.34 14.82
C VAL A 137 -2.80 -4.43 15.67
N MET A 138 -2.63 -3.52 16.62
CA MET A 138 -1.38 -3.36 17.35
C MET A 138 -1.58 -2.93 18.80
N LYS A 139 -0.52 -3.13 19.60
CA LYS A 139 -0.40 -2.64 20.96
C LYS A 139 1.00 -2.10 21.22
N ARG A 140 1.12 -1.24 22.24
CA ARG A 140 2.41 -0.89 22.84
C ARG A 140 2.89 -2.03 23.72
N GLU A 141 4.17 -2.36 23.63
CA GLU A 141 4.86 -3.29 24.55
C GLU A 141 5.29 -2.62 25.86
#